data_AF-A0A6N9PDE5-F1
#
_entry.id   AF-A0A6N9PDE5-F1
#
_cell.length_a   1.000
_cell.length_b   1.000
_cell.length_c   1.000
_cell.angle_alpha   90.00
_cell.angle_beta   90.00
_cell.angle_gamma   90.00
#
_symmetry.space_group_name_H-M   'P 1'
#
loop_
_entity.id
_entity.type
_entity.pdbx_description
1 polymer ?
#
loop_
_entity_poly.entity_id
_entity_poly.type
_entity_poly.pdbx_seq_one_letter_code
_entity_poly.pdbx_strand_id
1 'polypeptide(L)'
;MIRLLCPDSSITRCFPIFTCGSNIKNPKLHSKGKFRHYGQWLGASRPPSYKEQLRGIIDGALAERPADFAGFLRRMEAAGVQVKRGRGGVISFRLPGQDRATRFRASTLGDGYGPEDVEAVIDGRAPVRKPAQGRPRSAAPRRVNLIIDIQQRMAQGKGPGYERWAKIYNLKQMAAALQFLQENGLTDYDALAERTTEAVDRAHALAGELRGVEERLASTTKLMGAVVDYAKTRPVFDGYKAARYSKKYLAEHEEALASYRAAKAAINDILGGAKLPRMDALKKERRELAERKKKLYAQYRAAQQEMREAVAVKANVDHLLGLSDGRENKAQER
;
A
#
# COMPACT_ATOMS: atom_id res chain seq x y z
N MET A 1 2.73 76.14 -12.58
CA MET A 1 1.46 76.27 -11.84
C MET A 1 1.07 74.87 -11.42
N ILE A 2 1.08 74.41 -10.17
CA ILE A 2 0.91 75.02 -8.85
C ILE A 2 1.84 74.27 -7.88
N ARG A 3 2.70 75.01 -7.17
CA ARG A 3 3.29 74.57 -5.88
C ARG A 3 2.20 74.58 -4.84
N LEU A 4 2.31 73.72 -3.82
CA LEU A 4 1.86 73.78 -2.41
C LEU A 4 1.79 72.30 -1.97
N LEU A 5 2.21 71.79 -0.82
CA LEU A 5 2.89 72.28 0.38
C LEU A 5 3.15 70.98 1.17
N CYS A 6 4.38 70.68 1.60
CA CYS A 6 4.54 69.82 2.79
C CYS A 6 4.23 70.66 4.03
N PRO A 7 3.68 70.03 5.08
CA PRO A 7 4.23 70.28 6.41
C PRO A 7 4.63 68.97 7.10
N ASP A 8 5.79 69.06 7.74
CA ASP A 8 6.37 68.10 8.67
C ASP A 8 5.36 67.60 9.72
N SER A 9 5.48 66.32 10.09
CA SER A 9 5.64 65.90 11.48
C SER A 9 5.78 64.37 11.55
N SER A 10 7.01 63.94 11.80
CA SER A 10 7.38 62.84 12.71
C SER A 10 6.39 61.67 12.86
N ILE A 11 6.73 60.50 12.30
CA ILE A 11 6.87 59.25 13.06
C ILE A 11 7.71 58.29 12.21
N THR A 12 8.93 58.10 12.68
CA THR A 12 9.84 57.02 12.32
C THR A 12 9.18 55.67 12.60
N ARG A 13 9.07 54.80 11.59
CA ARG A 13 9.10 53.34 11.77
C ARG A 13 9.42 52.66 10.44
N CYS A 14 10.70 52.69 10.09
CA CYS A 14 11.30 51.67 9.23
C CYS A 14 11.11 50.32 9.92
N PHE A 15 10.22 49.47 9.42
CA PHE A 15 10.20 48.06 9.77
C PHE A 15 11.10 47.31 8.77
N PRO A 16 12.25 46.75 9.20
CA PRO A 16 13.07 45.92 8.34
C PRO A 16 12.35 44.58 8.13
N ILE A 17 12.04 44.28 6.87
CA ILE A 17 11.62 42.94 6.44
C ILE A 17 12.79 42.01 6.73
N PHE A 18 12.64 41.17 7.74
CA PHE A 18 13.55 40.07 8.06
C PHE A 18 13.55 39.05 6.90
N THR A 19 14.42 39.23 5.91
CA THR A 19 14.88 38.12 5.07
C THR A 19 16.02 37.40 5.79
N CYS A 20 15.69 36.53 6.74
CA CYS A 20 16.64 35.59 7.33
C CYS A 20 16.33 34.17 6.86
N GLY A 21 16.40 33.96 5.55
CA GLY A 21 16.54 32.63 4.97
C GLY A 21 18.04 32.30 4.92
N SER A 22 18.61 31.87 6.04
CA SER A 22 19.97 31.32 6.02
C SER A 22 19.96 30.05 5.16
N ASN A 23 20.44 30.17 3.92
CA ASN A 23 20.62 29.05 3.01
C ASN A 23 21.68 28.13 3.64
N ILE A 24 21.23 27.04 4.27
CA ILE A 24 22.12 26.03 4.84
C ILE A 24 22.80 25.32 3.66
N LYS A 25 23.99 25.78 3.29
CA LYS A 25 24.76 25.25 2.15
C LYS A 25 25.15 23.77 2.30
N ASN A 26 25.13 23.22 3.53
CA ASN A 26 25.38 21.81 3.82
C ASN A 26 24.68 21.35 5.12
N PRO A 27 23.39 20.99 5.08
CA PRO A 27 22.68 20.51 6.26
C PRO A 27 23.22 19.15 6.70
N LYS A 28 23.31 18.92 8.01
CA LYS A 28 23.78 17.66 8.58
C LYS A 28 22.94 16.49 8.05
N LEU A 29 23.62 15.51 7.44
CA LEU A 29 23.00 14.37 6.78
C LEU A 29 22.31 13.40 7.77
N HIS A 30 22.53 13.50 9.08
CA HIS A 30 21.95 12.58 10.04
C HIS A 30 21.07 13.32 11.06
N SER A 31 19.78 12.97 11.10
CA SER A 31 18.88 13.33 12.19
C SER A 31 18.76 12.15 13.16
N LYS A 32 18.82 12.40 14.48
CA LYS A 32 18.61 11.37 15.53
C LYS A 32 17.16 10.83 15.60
N GLY A 33 16.27 11.27 14.70
CA GLY A 33 14.85 10.89 14.67
C GLY A 33 14.52 9.80 13.65
N LYS A 34 13.32 9.22 13.78
CA LYS A 34 12.77 8.14 12.93
C LYS A 34 12.36 8.57 11.51
N PHE A 35 12.67 9.80 11.09
CA PHE A 35 12.24 10.37 9.80
C PHE A 35 13.35 10.35 8.75
N ARG A 36 12.96 10.40 7.47
CA ARG A 36 13.90 10.50 6.35
C ARG A 36 14.70 11.80 6.46
N HIS A 37 16.03 11.70 6.49
CA HIS A 37 16.92 12.86 6.57
C HIS A 37 17.02 13.58 5.21
N TYR A 38 17.47 14.83 5.20
CA TYR A 38 17.64 15.65 3.97
C TYR A 38 18.38 14.90 2.84
N GLY A 39 19.42 14.13 3.18
CA GLY A 39 20.15 13.28 2.23
C GLY A 39 19.35 12.12 1.61
N GLN A 40 18.18 11.76 2.14
CA GLN A 40 17.24 10.84 1.47
C GLN A 40 16.26 11.57 0.55
N TRP A 41 16.09 12.88 0.71
CA TRP A 41 15.25 13.72 -0.15
C TRP A 41 15.94 14.05 -1.48
N LEU A 42 17.28 14.15 -1.47
CA LEU A 42 18.09 14.41 -2.67
C LEU A 42 18.07 13.29 -3.73
N GLY A 43 17.62 12.08 -3.40
CA GLY A 43 17.45 10.99 -4.38
C GLY A 43 18.71 10.73 -5.23
N ALA A 44 18.56 10.80 -6.56
CA ALA A 44 19.65 10.59 -7.52
C ALA A 44 20.66 11.76 -7.59
N SER A 45 20.26 12.96 -7.14
CA SER A 45 21.13 14.15 -7.08
C SER A 45 22.02 14.16 -5.82
N ARG A 46 21.94 13.11 -4.99
CA ARG A 46 22.79 12.94 -3.81
C ARG A 46 24.22 12.60 -4.29
N PRO A 47 25.26 13.36 -3.86
CA PRO A 47 26.63 12.94 -4.14
C PRO A 47 26.87 11.57 -3.49
N PRO A 48 27.50 10.62 -4.21
CA PRO A 48 27.73 9.27 -3.71
C PRO A 48 28.47 9.34 -2.37
N SER A 49 28.08 8.49 -1.41
CA SER A 49 28.80 8.44 -0.13
C SER A 49 30.26 8.06 -0.34
N TYR A 50 31.17 8.46 0.56
CA TYR A 50 32.57 8.05 0.47
C TYR A 50 32.75 6.53 0.31
N LYS A 51 31.86 5.72 0.91
CA LYS A 51 31.87 4.27 0.73
C LYS A 51 31.44 3.82 -0.67
N GLU A 52 30.42 4.45 -1.25
CA GLU A 52 29.97 4.15 -2.62
C GLU A 52 30.99 4.61 -3.66
N GLN A 53 31.60 5.78 -3.46
CA GLN A 53 32.73 6.25 -4.29
C GLN A 53 33.89 5.25 -4.23
N LEU A 54 34.26 4.81 -3.03
CA LEU A 54 35.34 3.86 -2.84
C LEU A 54 35.05 2.50 -3.49
N ARG A 55 33.82 1.99 -3.42
CA ARG A 55 33.42 0.77 -4.15
C ARG A 55 33.57 0.94 -5.66
N GLY A 56 33.10 2.06 -6.21
CA GLY A 56 33.23 2.35 -7.64
C GLY A 56 34.70 2.43 -8.10
N ILE A 57 35.57 3.01 -7.27
CA ILE A 57 37.02 3.06 -7.56
C ILE A 57 37.64 1.66 -7.48
N ILE A 58 37.26 0.83 -6.50
CA ILE A 58 37.69 -0.57 -6.41
C ILE A 58 37.24 -1.37 -7.64
N ASP A 59 35.99 -1.23 -8.05
CA ASP A 59 35.44 -1.89 -9.24
C ASP A 59 36.19 -1.45 -10.51
N GLY A 60 36.49 -0.15 -10.65
CA GLY A 60 37.30 0.38 -11.74
C GLY A 60 38.72 -0.17 -11.76
N ALA A 61 39.39 -0.20 -10.60
CA ALA A 61 40.74 -0.74 -10.47
C ALA A 61 40.79 -2.25 -10.78
N LEU A 62 39.75 -3.00 -10.43
CA LEU A 62 39.62 -4.43 -10.75
C LEU A 62 39.29 -4.69 -12.23
N ALA A 63 38.52 -3.81 -12.87
CA ALA A 63 38.20 -3.90 -14.30
C ALA A 63 39.45 -3.81 -15.18
N GLU A 64 40.48 -3.07 -14.74
CA GLU A 64 41.77 -2.94 -15.41
C GLU A 64 42.70 -4.16 -15.22
N ARG A 65 42.25 -5.22 -14.53
CA ARG A 65 42.96 -6.49 -14.29
C ARG A 65 44.40 -6.28 -13.78
N PRO A 66 44.58 -5.85 -12.52
CA PRO A 66 45.91 -5.72 -11.93
C PRO A 66 46.58 -7.11 -11.82
N ALA A 67 47.91 -7.15 -12.03
CA ALA A 67 48.67 -8.40 -12.03
C ALA A 67 48.83 -9.01 -10.62
N ASP A 68 48.85 -8.15 -9.60
CA ASP A 68 49.04 -8.53 -8.20
C ASP A 68 48.34 -7.54 -7.26
N PHE A 69 48.21 -7.93 -5.99
CA PHE A 69 47.62 -7.08 -4.96
C PHE A 69 48.35 -5.74 -4.79
N ALA A 70 49.68 -5.71 -4.98
CA ALA A 70 50.46 -4.47 -4.97
C ALA A 70 50.12 -3.56 -6.16
N GLY A 71 49.87 -4.13 -7.35
CA GLY A 71 49.37 -3.44 -8.53
C GLY A 71 47.99 -2.84 -8.31
N PHE A 72 47.10 -3.56 -7.62
CA PHE A 72 45.80 -3.02 -7.21
C PHE A 72 45.95 -1.78 -6.30
N LEU A 73 46.80 -1.84 -5.27
CA LEU A 73 47.01 -0.69 -4.38
C LEU A 73 47.59 0.53 -5.11
N ARG A 74 48.52 0.32 -6.06
CA ARG A 74 49.06 1.41 -6.91
C ARG A 74 47.97 2.07 -7.76
N ARG A 75 47.02 1.29 -8.30
CA ARG A 75 45.87 1.83 -9.05
C ARG A 75 44.93 2.63 -8.16
N MET A 76 44.71 2.18 -6.93
CA MET A 76 43.94 2.94 -5.94
C MET A 76 44.58 4.31 -5.64
N GLU A 77 45.91 4.36 -5.50
CA GLU A 77 46.66 5.62 -5.30
C GLU A 77 46.59 6.52 -6.55
N ALA A 78 46.72 5.95 -7.75
CA ALA A 78 46.57 6.68 -9.01
C ALA A 78 45.16 7.28 -9.19
N ALA A 79 44.13 6.60 -8.66
CA ALA A 79 42.75 7.11 -8.61
C ALA A 79 42.51 8.15 -7.49
N GLY A 80 43.57 8.62 -6.82
CA GLY A 80 43.50 9.66 -5.80
C GLY A 80 43.09 9.17 -4.40
N VAL A 81 43.12 7.86 -4.16
CA VAL A 81 42.84 7.28 -2.83
C VAL A 81 44.13 7.09 -2.05
N GLN A 82 44.24 7.76 -0.90
CA GLN A 82 45.40 7.57 -0.02
C GLN A 82 45.31 6.22 0.71
N VAL A 83 46.27 5.33 0.47
CA VAL A 83 46.38 4.02 1.12
C VAL A 83 47.16 4.14 2.43
N LYS A 84 46.49 3.92 3.57
CA LYS A 84 47.11 3.90 4.90
C LYS A 84 47.30 2.47 5.39
N ARG A 85 48.54 2.12 5.74
CA ARG A 85 48.91 0.85 6.36
C ARG A 85 49.03 1.03 7.87
N GLY A 86 48.19 0.35 8.64
CA GLY A 86 48.22 0.32 10.11
C GLY A 86 49.03 -0.85 10.66
N ARG A 87 49.15 -0.93 12.00
CA ARG A 87 49.75 -2.09 12.68
C ARG A 87 49.02 -3.39 12.32
N GLY A 88 49.77 -4.47 12.10
CA GLY A 88 49.23 -5.80 11.82
C GLY A 88 48.68 -5.98 10.40
N GLY A 89 49.24 -5.28 9.39
CA GLY A 89 48.86 -5.46 7.98
C GLY A 89 47.49 -4.88 7.60
N VAL A 90 46.89 -4.05 8.47
CA VAL A 90 45.56 -3.47 8.21
C VAL A 90 45.65 -2.35 7.18
N ILE A 91 44.90 -2.47 6.09
CA ILE A 91 44.81 -1.44 5.04
C ILE A 91 43.55 -0.58 5.24
N SER A 92 43.68 0.72 5.07
CA SER A 92 42.56 1.68 5.08
C SER A 92 42.71 2.67 3.93
N PHE A 93 41.59 3.07 3.34
CA PHE A 93 41.52 3.98 2.22
C PHE A 93 40.99 5.34 2.67
N ARG A 94 41.62 6.43 2.22
CA ARG A 94 41.16 7.79 2.49
C ARG A 94 40.97 8.55 1.17
N LEU A 95 39.74 8.97 0.93
CA LEU A 95 39.37 9.84 -0.19
C LEU A 95 39.69 11.31 0.12
N PRO A 96 39.91 12.16 -0.90
CA PRO A 96 40.07 13.59 -0.71
C PRO A 96 38.80 14.17 -0.05
N GLY A 97 38.99 15.02 0.98
CA GLY A 97 37.88 15.59 1.76
C GLY A 97 37.31 14.68 2.86
N GLN A 98 37.82 13.46 3.03
CA GLN A 98 37.41 12.57 4.13
C GLN A 98 38.30 12.76 5.37
N ASP A 99 37.71 13.02 6.53
CA ASP A 99 38.47 13.21 7.79
C ASP A 99 39.09 11.91 8.33
N ARG A 100 38.31 10.82 8.30
CA ARG A 100 38.70 9.50 8.83
C ARG A 100 38.82 8.49 7.70
N ALA A 101 39.91 7.72 7.67
CA ALA A 101 40.09 6.66 6.67
C ALA A 101 39.06 5.55 6.85
N THR A 102 38.57 5.00 5.73
CA THR A 102 37.65 3.86 5.70
C THR A 102 38.45 2.57 5.72
N ARG A 103 38.16 1.67 6.68
CA ARG A 103 38.85 0.38 6.78
C ARG A 103 38.50 -0.51 5.59
N PHE A 104 39.51 -1.11 4.96
CA PHE A 104 39.31 -2.04 3.86
C PHE A 104 38.93 -3.43 4.39
N ARG A 105 37.63 -3.65 4.62
CA ARG A 105 37.02 -4.92 5.08
C ARG A 105 35.57 -5.06 4.61
N ALA A 106 35.13 -6.30 4.40
CA ALA A 106 33.76 -6.64 4.02
C ALA A 106 32.70 -6.05 4.96
N SER A 107 32.91 -6.08 6.28
CA SER A 107 31.95 -5.47 7.23
C SER A 107 31.77 -3.95 7.07
N THR A 108 32.75 -3.26 6.48
CA THR A 108 32.72 -1.80 6.31
C THR A 108 32.24 -1.39 4.93
N LEU A 109 32.68 -2.11 3.89
CA LEU A 109 32.40 -1.84 2.48
C LEU A 109 31.30 -2.73 1.90
N GLY A 110 30.78 -3.70 2.63
CA GLY A 110 29.82 -4.70 2.17
C GLY A 110 30.51 -5.98 1.71
N ASP A 111 29.74 -7.07 1.68
CA ASP A 111 30.25 -8.40 1.36
C ASP A 111 30.90 -8.42 -0.01
N GLY A 112 32.14 -8.90 -0.04
CA GLY A 112 32.89 -8.99 -1.28
C GLY A 112 33.72 -7.77 -1.70
N TYR A 113 33.83 -6.79 -0.81
CA TYR A 113 34.82 -5.71 -0.87
C TYR A 113 35.87 -5.85 0.24
N GLY A 114 36.06 -7.08 0.75
CA GLY A 114 37.16 -7.41 1.65
C GLY A 114 38.47 -7.63 0.89
N PRO A 115 39.62 -7.62 1.60
CA PRO A 115 40.92 -7.91 1.00
C PRO A 115 40.94 -9.31 0.35
N GLU A 116 40.42 -10.32 1.05
CA GLU A 116 40.31 -11.70 0.56
C GLU A 116 39.47 -11.80 -0.72
N ASP A 117 38.38 -11.02 -0.81
CA ASP A 117 37.50 -11.01 -1.96
C ASP A 117 38.16 -10.36 -3.19
N VAL A 118 38.92 -9.29 -2.95
CA VAL A 118 39.68 -8.59 -4.00
C VAL A 118 40.84 -9.45 -4.48
N GLU A 119 41.56 -10.10 -3.58
CA GLU A 119 42.60 -11.08 -3.94
C GLU A 119 42.02 -12.23 -4.75
N ALA A 120 40.87 -12.78 -4.38
CA ALA A 120 40.20 -13.82 -5.14
C ALA A 120 39.82 -13.38 -6.57
N VAL A 121 39.48 -12.11 -6.78
CA VAL A 121 39.21 -11.56 -8.12
C VAL A 121 40.50 -11.40 -8.92
N ILE A 122 41.60 -10.96 -8.29
CA ILE A 122 42.91 -10.81 -8.92
C ILE A 122 43.48 -12.18 -9.34
N ASP A 123 43.34 -13.18 -8.47
CA ASP A 123 43.77 -14.56 -8.72
C ASP A 123 42.87 -15.31 -9.73
N GLY A 124 41.84 -14.65 -10.27
CA GLY A 124 40.89 -15.24 -11.23
C GLY A 124 39.95 -16.29 -10.63
N ARG A 125 39.92 -16.43 -9.29
CA ARG A 125 39.02 -17.34 -8.57
C ARG A 125 37.59 -16.80 -8.47
N ALA A 126 37.38 -15.51 -8.71
CA ALA A 126 36.08 -14.86 -8.76
C ALA A 126 35.99 -13.87 -9.93
N PRO A 127 34.80 -13.71 -10.57
CA PRO A 127 34.62 -12.75 -11.64
C PRO A 127 34.63 -11.30 -11.13
N VAL A 128 35.11 -10.36 -11.96
CA VAL A 128 34.98 -8.92 -11.72
C VAL A 128 33.50 -8.55 -11.61
N ARG A 129 33.15 -7.88 -10.52
CA ARG A 129 31.75 -7.55 -10.20
C ARG A 129 31.25 -6.43 -11.10
N LYS A 130 29.96 -6.50 -11.48
CA LYS A 130 29.26 -5.34 -12.04
C LYS A 130 28.85 -4.43 -10.88
N PRO A 131 29.03 -3.11 -10.96
CA PRO A 131 28.62 -2.19 -9.91
C PRO A 131 27.14 -2.42 -9.62
N ALA A 132 26.81 -2.65 -8.35
CA ALA A 132 25.43 -2.82 -7.93
C ALA A 132 24.70 -1.50 -8.22
N GLN A 133 23.96 -1.45 -9.33
CA GLN A 133 23.03 -0.36 -9.60
C GLN A 133 22.13 -0.27 -8.39
N GLY A 134 22.28 0.81 -7.61
CA GLY A 134 21.55 1.02 -6.38
C GLY A 134 20.07 0.94 -6.72
N ARG A 135 19.46 -0.20 -6.40
CA ARG A 135 18.05 -0.44 -6.72
C ARG A 135 17.28 0.72 -6.08
N PRO A 136 16.62 1.60 -6.85
CA PRO A 136 15.83 2.66 -6.25
C PRO A 136 14.84 1.95 -5.33
N ARG A 137 14.87 2.29 -4.04
CA ARG A 137 13.85 1.83 -3.10
C ARG A 137 12.53 2.34 -3.65
N SER A 138 11.76 1.47 -4.30
CA SER A 138 10.40 1.77 -4.74
C SER A 138 9.68 2.33 -3.52
N ALA A 139 9.35 3.63 -3.56
CA ALA A 139 8.51 4.20 -2.54
C ALA A 139 7.20 3.41 -2.61
N ALA A 140 6.83 2.72 -1.53
CA ALA A 140 5.54 2.07 -1.48
C ALA A 140 4.46 3.10 -1.88
N PRO A 141 3.47 2.71 -2.70
CA PRO A 141 2.40 3.62 -3.11
C PRO A 141 1.80 4.25 -1.85
N ARG A 142 1.84 5.58 -1.77
CA ARG A 142 1.36 6.32 -0.61
C ARG A 142 -0.15 6.33 -0.65
N ARG A 143 -0.78 5.36 -0.01
CA ARG A 143 -2.24 5.32 0.14
C ARG A 143 -2.70 6.51 0.96
N VAL A 144 -3.75 7.19 0.49
CA VAL A 144 -4.38 8.29 1.21
C VAL A 144 -5.30 7.71 2.28
N ASN A 145 -5.04 8.04 3.55
CA ASN A 145 -5.90 7.71 4.68
C ASN A 145 -6.55 8.99 5.22
N LEU A 146 -7.62 8.82 6.00
CA LEU A 146 -8.29 9.92 6.67
C LEU A 146 -7.35 10.63 7.65
N ILE A 147 -7.43 11.96 7.62
CA ILE A 147 -6.86 12.89 8.61
C ILE A 147 -7.54 12.65 9.97
N ILE A 148 -6.79 12.84 11.04
CA ILE A 148 -7.26 12.69 12.42
C ILE A 148 -7.74 14.06 12.92
N ASP A 149 -8.97 14.12 13.43
CA ASP A 149 -9.40 15.26 14.25
C ASP A 149 -8.59 15.26 15.55
N ILE A 150 -7.65 16.20 15.64
CA ILE A 150 -6.76 16.32 16.78
C ILE A 150 -7.55 16.78 18.02
N GLN A 151 -8.49 17.72 17.86
CA GLN A 151 -9.21 18.31 18.99
C GLN A 151 -10.10 17.27 19.67
N GLN A 152 -10.86 16.51 18.86
CA GLN A 152 -11.67 15.41 19.38
C GLN A 152 -10.82 14.35 20.09
N ARG A 153 -9.65 14.01 19.53
CA ARG A 153 -8.74 13.03 20.17
C ARG A 153 -8.12 13.57 21.47
N MET A 154 -7.82 14.86 21.55
CA MET A 154 -7.35 15.49 22.79
C MET A 154 -8.46 15.51 23.84
N ALA A 155 -9.72 15.77 23.45
CA ALA A 155 -10.88 15.69 24.35
C ALA A 155 -11.10 14.28 24.90
N GLN A 156 -10.72 13.23 24.15
CA GLN A 156 -10.73 11.83 24.61
C GLN A 156 -9.55 11.47 25.55
N GLY A 157 -8.79 12.44 26.04
CA GLY A 157 -7.71 12.23 27.01
C GLY A 157 -6.38 11.78 26.40
N LYS A 158 -6.13 12.03 25.11
CA LYS A 158 -4.81 11.77 24.51
C LYS A 158 -3.80 12.84 24.95
N GLY A 159 -2.56 12.41 25.20
CA GLY A 159 -1.49 13.29 25.67
C GLY A 159 -0.79 14.10 24.56
N PRO A 160 0.05 15.09 24.92
CA PRO A 160 0.71 16.01 23.98
C PRO A 160 1.65 15.30 22.98
N GLY A 161 2.19 14.13 23.32
CA GLY A 161 2.96 13.31 22.40
C GLY A 161 2.13 12.78 21.22
N TYR A 162 0.87 12.42 21.47
CA TYR A 162 -0.06 11.99 20.44
C TYR A 162 -0.43 13.15 19.52
N GLU A 163 -0.67 14.33 20.08
CA GLU A 163 -0.95 15.55 19.32
C GLU A 163 0.16 15.84 18.30
N ARG A 164 1.42 15.83 18.74
CA ARG A 164 2.58 16.08 17.86
C ARG A 164 2.68 15.03 16.75
N TRP A 165 2.42 13.76 17.07
CA TRP A 165 2.38 12.69 16.07
C TRP A 165 1.23 12.88 15.08
N ALA A 166 0.03 13.22 15.55
CA ALA A 166 -1.16 13.41 14.74
C ALA A 166 -0.99 14.59 13.77
N LYS A 167 -0.38 15.70 14.19
CA LYS A 167 -0.02 16.83 13.30
C LYS A 167 0.86 16.38 12.13
N ILE A 168 1.94 15.63 12.41
CA ILE A 168 2.85 15.12 11.38
C ILE A 168 2.14 14.10 10.48
N TYR A 169 1.28 13.25 11.06
CA TYR A 169 0.50 12.28 10.31
C TYR A 169 -0.48 12.96 9.35
N ASN A 170 -1.27 13.92 9.83
CA ASN A 170 -2.22 14.69 9.03
C ASN A 170 -1.53 15.40 7.86
N LEU A 171 -0.39 16.05 8.12
CA LEU A 171 0.41 16.72 7.09
C LEU A 171 0.89 15.75 6.00
N LYS A 172 1.22 14.50 6.37
CA LYS A 172 1.55 13.46 5.38
C LYS A 172 0.34 12.98 4.58
N GLN A 173 -0.84 12.87 5.21
CA GLN A 173 -2.07 12.49 4.51
C GLN A 173 -2.53 13.59 3.55
N MET A 174 -2.40 14.86 3.94
CA MET A 174 -2.66 16.01 3.05
C MET A 174 -1.71 16.01 1.85
N ALA A 175 -0.40 15.79 2.07
CA ALA A 175 0.55 15.69 0.97
C ALA A 175 0.24 14.50 0.04
N ALA A 176 -0.24 13.38 0.58
CA ALA A 176 -0.67 12.23 -0.23
C ALA A 176 -1.96 12.52 -1.01
N ALA A 177 -2.93 13.23 -0.41
CA ALA A 177 -4.15 13.66 -1.08
C ALA A 177 -3.84 14.64 -2.24
N LEU A 178 -2.99 15.64 -2.01
CA LEU A 178 -2.56 16.56 -3.07
C LEU A 178 -1.83 15.84 -4.22
N GLN A 179 -0.95 14.89 -3.88
CA GLN A 179 -0.28 14.06 -4.88
C GLN A 179 -1.29 13.26 -5.71
N PHE A 180 -2.29 12.65 -5.06
CA PHE A 180 -3.34 11.90 -5.74
C PHE A 180 -4.12 12.80 -6.72
N LEU A 181 -4.48 14.01 -6.30
CA LEU A 181 -5.17 14.97 -7.16
C LEU A 181 -4.34 15.31 -8.41
N GLN A 182 -3.03 15.57 -8.22
CA GLN A 182 -2.11 15.86 -9.32
C GLN A 182 -1.95 14.69 -10.30
N GLU A 183 -1.73 13.47 -9.79
CA GLU A 183 -1.57 12.25 -10.61
C GLU A 183 -2.82 11.93 -11.44
N ASN A 184 -3.99 12.34 -10.94
CA ASN A 184 -5.27 12.06 -11.56
C ASN A 184 -5.85 13.24 -12.34
N GLY A 185 -5.14 14.38 -12.44
CA GLY A 185 -5.62 15.58 -13.11
C GLY A 185 -6.87 16.20 -12.47
N LEU A 186 -7.13 15.92 -11.18
CA LEU A 186 -8.28 16.43 -10.43
C LEU A 186 -7.93 17.80 -9.87
N THR A 187 -7.93 18.81 -10.74
CA THR A 187 -7.63 20.20 -10.35
C THR A 187 -8.84 20.94 -9.80
N ASP A 188 -10.04 20.39 -10.02
CA ASP A 188 -11.31 20.98 -9.61
C ASP A 188 -12.03 20.13 -8.55
N TYR A 189 -12.75 20.80 -7.64
CA TYR A 189 -13.46 20.15 -6.54
C TYR A 189 -14.67 19.37 -7.04
N ASP A 190 -15.42 19.90 -8.01
CA ASP A 190 -16.61 19.22 -8.53
C ASP A 190 -16.21 17.93 -9.25
N ALA A 191 -15.13 17.95 -10.03
CA ALA A 191 -14.55 16.76 -10.63
C ALA A 191 -14.12 15.69 -9.59
N LEU A 192 -13.59 16.12 -8.44
CA LEU A 192 -13.28 15.20 -7.33
C LEU A 192 -14.54 14.61 -6.69
N ALA A 193 -15.59 15.43 -6.52
CA ALA A 193 -16.86 15.00 -5.96
C ALA A 193 -17.54 13.98 -6.88
N GLU A 194 -17.64 14.27 -8.18
CA GLU A 194 -18.21 13.40 -9.21
C GLU A 194 -17.47 12.05 -9.28
N ARG A 195 -16.14 12.07 -9.34
CA ARG A 195 -15.35 10.83 -9.33
C ARG A 195 -15.57 10.01 -8.06
N THR A 196 -15.75 10.68 -6.92
CA THR A 196 -16.02 9.99 -5.66
C THR A 196 -17.40 9.34 -5.69
N THR A 197 -18.42 10.04 -6.19
CA THR A 197 -19.77 9.47 -6.36
C THR A 197 -19.76 8.29 -7.31
N GLU A 198 -19.09 8.39 -8.46
CA GLU A 198 -18.95 7.28 -9.41
C GLU A 198 -18.23 6.06 -8.79
N ALA A 199 -17.17 6.29 -7.99
CA ALA A 199 -16.48 5.20 -7.31
C ALA A 199 -17.37 4.50 -6.28
N VAL A 200 -18.20 5.26 -5.56
CA VAL A 200 -19.19 4.75 -4.59
C VAL A 200 -20.29 3.97 -5.31
N ASP A 201 -20.87 4.53 -6.37
CA ASP A 201 -21.94 3.89 -7.15
C ASP A 201 -21.47 2.58 -7.80
N ARG A 202 -20.27 2.57 -8.38
CA ARG A 202 -19.67 1.34 -8.94
C ARG A 202 -19.46 0.27 -7.87
N ALA A 203 -19.01 0.66 -6.67
CA ALA A 203 -18.82 -0.29 -5.57
C ALA A 203 -20.18 -0.85 -5.08
N HIS A 204 -21.22 -0.02 -4.98
CA HIS A 204 -22.56 -0.45 -4.61
C HIS A 204 -23.21 -1.36 -5.67
N ALA A 205 -23.09 -1.01 -6.95
CA ALA A 205 -23.59 -1.83 -8.05
C ALA A 205 -22.95 -3.23 -8.03
N LEU A 206 -21.61 -3.31 -7.93
CA LEU A 206 -20.89 -4.58 -7.84
C LEU A 206 -21.24 -5.38 -6.58
N ALA A 207 -21.49 -4.72 -5.44
CA ALA A 207 -21.94 -5.38 -4.22
C ALA A 207 -23.34 -6.00 -4.41
N GLY A 208 -24.25 -5.28 -5.07
CA GLY A 208 -25.58 -5.77 -5.43
C GLY A 208 -25.52 -6.98 -6.36
N GLU A 209 -24.71 -6.93 -7.41
CA GLU A 209 -24.50 -8.05 -8.32
C GLU A 209 -23.90 -9.28 -7.62
N LEU A 210 -22.88 -9.07 -6.78
CA LEU A 210 -22.25 -10.13 -6.01
C LEU A 210 -23.26 -10.82 -5.10
N ARG A 211 -24.08 -10.03 -4.38
CA ARG A 211 -25.15 -10.53 -3.52
C ARG A 211 -26.17 -11.37 -4.31
N GLY A 212 -26.61 -10.88 -5.47
CA GLY A 212 -27.55 -11.63 -6.32
C GLY A 212 -26.98 -12.96 -6.82
N VAL A 213 -25.68 -13.00 -7.17
CA VAL A 213 -25.00 -14.25 -7.53
C VAL A 213 -24.89 -15.20 -6.34
N GLU A 214 -24.58 -14.70 -5.15
CA GLU A 214 -24.52 -15.50 -3.92
C GLU A 214 -25.88 -16.08 -3.52
N GLU A 215 -26.94 -15.29 -3.60
CA GLU A 215 -28.31 -15.74 -3.34
C GLU A 215 -28.73 -16.83 -4.34
N ARG A 216 -28.43 -16.65 -5.63
CA ARG A 216 -28.72 -17.67 -6.65
C ARG A 216 -27.91 -18.95 -6.44
N LEU A 217 -26.64 -18.84 -6.04
CA LEU A 217 -25.80 -19.99 -5.74
C LEU A 217 -26.31 -20.76 -4.50
N ALA A 218 -26.73 -20.04 -3.46
CA ALA A 218 -27.33 -20.62 -2.27
C ALA A 218 -28.64 -21.34 -2.59
N SER A 219 -29.53 -20.69 -3.36
CA SER A 219 -30.79 -21.27 -3.83
C SER A 219 -30.56 -22.53 -4.67
N THR A 220 -29.64 -22.47 -5.63
CA THR A 220 -29.27 -23.64 -6.47
C THR A 220 -28.73 -24.79 -5.63
N THR A 221 -27.89 -24.50 -4.63
CA THR A 221 -27.32 -25.53 -3.74
C THR A 221 -28.41 -26.16 -2.86
N LYS A 222 -29.33 -25.35 -2.32
CA LYS A 222 -30.48 -25.83 -1.54
C LYS A 222 -31.41 -26.70 -2.40
N LEU A 223 -31.68 -26.28 -3.63
CA LEU A 223 -32.48 -27.06 -4.58
C LEU A 223 -31.82 -28.40 -4.90
N MET A 224 -30.52 -28.42 -5.18
CA MET A 224 -29.78 -29.67 -5.41
C MET A 224 -29.88 -30.63 -4.22
N GLY A 225 -29.73 -30.13 -2.99
CA GLY A 225 -29.90 -30.92 -1.76
C GLY A 225 -31.31 -31.52 -1.65
N ALA A 226 -32.34 -30.69 -1.79
CA ALA A 226 -33.73 -31.13 -1.72
C ALA A 226 -34.06 -32.18 -2.81
N VAL A 227 -33.51 -32.06 -4.01
CA VAL A 227 -33.67 -33.06 -5.08
C VAL A 227 -33.04 -34.39 -4.71
N VAL A 228 -31.85 -34.37 -4.09
CA VAL A 228 -31.19 -35.60 -3.62
C VAL A 228 -32.00 -36.26 -2.50
N ASP A 229 -32.47 -35.49 -1.53
CA ASP A 229 -33.25 -36.01 -0.40
C ASP A 229 -34.61 -36.55 -0.86
N TYR A 230 -35.24 -35.87 -1.81
CA TYR A 230 -36.43 -36.37 -2.48
C TYR A 230 -36.17 -37.70 -3.18
N ALA A 231 -35.09 -37.81 -3.94
CA ALA A 231 -34.75 -39.06 -4.64
C ALA A 231 -34.47 -40.22 -3.67
N LYS A 232 -33.80 -39.97 -2.53
CA LYS A 232 -33.52 -40.98 -1.50
C LYS A 232 -34.77 -41.46 -0.78
N THR A 233 -35.69 -40.55 -0.48
CA THR A 233 -36.90 -40.86 0.32
C THR A 233 -38.09 -41.29 -0.54
N ARG A 234 -38.01 -41.11 -1.85
CA ARG A 234 -39.06 -41.50 -2.79
C ARG A 234 -39.42 -42.99 -2.75
N PRO A 235 -38.47 -43.95 -2.74
CA PRO A 235 -38.81 -45.38 -2.65
C PRO A 235 -39.56 -45.75 -1.37
N VAL A 236 -39.26 -45.09 -0.25
CA VAL A 236 -39.96 -45.29 1.03
C VAL A 236 -41.40 -44.77 0.94
N PHE A 237 -41.61 -43.63 0.28
CA PHE A 237 -42.96 -43.13 0.00
C PHE A 237 -43.74 -44.05 -0.96
N ASP A 238 -43.09 -44.59 -1.99
CA ASP A 238 -43.73 -45.51 -2.92
C ASP A 238 -44.08 -46.85 -2.22
N GLY A 239 -43.24 -47.32 -1.29
CA GLY A 239 -43.54 -48.45 -0.39
C GLY A 239 -44.71 -48.18 0.55
N TYR A 240 -44.80 -46.96 1.11
CA TYR A 240 -45.93 -46.54 1.93
C TYR A 240 -47.25 -46.54 1.14
N LYS A 241 -47.21 -46.10 -0.13
CA LYS A 241 -48.35 -46.14 -1.04
C LYS A 241 -48.75 -47.59 -1.36
N ALA A 242 -47.78 -48.47 -1.61
CA ALA A 242 -48.03 -49.90 -1.86
C ALA A 242 -48.65 -50.60 -0.62
N ALA A 243 -48.25 -50.22 0.58
CA ALA A 243 -48.80 -50.70 1.85
C ALA A 243 -50.17 -50.08 2.20
N ARG A 244 -50.84 -49.42 1.24
CA ARG A 244 -52.16 -48.75 1.40
C ARG A 244 -52.21 -47.81 2.61
N TYR A 245 -51.13 -47.05 2.84
CA TYR A 245 -51.07 -46.07 3.93
C TYR A 245 -51.22 -46.67 5.34
N SER A 246 -50.74 -47.90 5.54
CA SER A 246 -50.79 -48.59 6.84
C SER A 246 -50.12 -47.79 7.97
N LYS A 247 -50.80 -47.73 9.14
CA LYS A 247 -50.26 -47.09 10.35
C LYS A 247 -48.94 -47.72 10.82
N LYS A 248 -48.76 -49.03 10.63
CA LYS A 248 -47.54 -49.75 11.00
C LYS A 248 -46.33 -49.27 10.20
N TYR A 249 -46.50 -49.12 8.88
CA TYR A 249 -45.46 -48.61 7.99
C TYR A 249 -45.11 -47.15 8.29
N LEU A 250 -46.11 -46.34 8.65
CA LEU A 250 -45.89 -44.94 9.03
C LEU A 250 -45.03 -44.84 10.29
N ALA A 251 -45.28 -45.68 11.30
CA ALA A 251 -44.49 -45.69 12.54
C ALA A 251 -43.04 -46.17 12.31
N GLU A 252 -42.83 -47.14 11.41
CA GLU A 252 -41.50 -47.67 11.08
C GLU A 252 -40.66 -46.71 10.21
N HIS A 253 -41.30 -45.85 9.42
CA HIS A 253 -40.63 -44.97 8.44
C HIS A 253 -40.97 -43.47 8.60
N GLU A 254 -41.35 -43.05 9.81
CA GLU A 254 -41.84 -41.70 10.09
C GLU A 254 -40.86 -40.60 9.65
N GLU A 255 -39.59 -40.72 10.03
CA GLU A 255 -38.54 -39.75 9.72
C GLU A 255 -38.29 -39.62 8.21
N ALA A 256 -38.31 -40.74 7.49
CA ALA A 256 -38.12 -40.77 6.04
C ALA A 256 -39.30 -40.14 5.30
N LEU A 257 -40.53 -40.37 5.77
CA LEU A 257 -41.75 -39.75 5.23
C LEU A 257 -41.82 -38.24 5.55
N ALA A 258 -41.37 -37.82 6.73
CA ALA A 258 -41.25 -36.41 7.09
C ALA A 258 -40.21 -35.72 6.20
N SER A 259 -39.04 -36.34 6.01
CA SER A 259 -37.98 -35.85 5.12
C SER A 259 -38.44 -35.75 3.67
N TYR A 260 -39.23 -36.71 3.18
CA TYR A 260 -39.86 -36.65 1.86
C TYR A 260 -40.78 -35.44 1.70
N ARG A 261 -41.66 -35.19 2.69
CA ARG A 261 -42.58 -34.04 2.68
C ARG A 261 -41.80 -32.73 2.71
N ALA A 262 -40.78 -32.62 3.55
CA ALA A 262 -39.92 -31.45 3.64
C ALA A 262 -39.16 -31.19 2.33
N ALA A 263 -38.58 -32.22 1.72
CA ALA A 263 -37.88 -32.11 0.44
C ALA A 263 -38.83 -31.66 -0.69
N LYS A 264 -40.05 -32.22 -0.74
CA LYS A 264 -41.06 -31.82 -1.72
C LYS A 264 -41.51 -30.36 -1.53
N ALA A 265 -41.72 -29.92 -0.29
CA ALA A 265 -42.05 -28.54 0.03
C ALA A 265 -40.91 -27.59 -0.39
N ALA A 266 -39.67 -27.91 -0.02
CA ALA A 266 -38.50 -27.10 -0.39
C ALA A 266 -38.31 -26.96 -1.91
N ILE A 267 -38.52 -28.01 -2.69
CA ILE A 267 -38.47 -27.94 -4.16
C ILE A 267 -39.56 -27.01 -4.70
N ASN A 268 -40.79 -27.13 -4.17
CA ASN A 268 -41.92 -26.29 -4.60
C ASN A 268 -41.72 -24.82 -4.22
N ASP A 269 -41.22 -24.53 -3.02
CA ASP A 269 -40.97 -23.17 -2.54
C ASP A 269 -39.90 -22.46 -3.38
N ILE A 270 -38.85 -23.19 -3.78
CA ILE A 270 -37.74 -22.62 -4.57
C ILE A 270 -38.15 -22.42 -6.03
N LEU A 271 -38.91 -23.36 -6.61
CA LEU A 271 -39.29 -23.30 -8.03
C LEU A 271 -40.60 -22.57 -8.29
N GLY A 272 -41.44 -22.33 -7.27
CA GLY A 272 -42.74 -21.69 -7.43
C GLY A 272 -43.67 -22.43 -8.42
N GLY A 273 -43.56 -23.76 -8.51
CA GLY A 273 -44.31 -24.57 -9.48
C GLY A 273 -43.66 -24.71 -10.86
N ALA A 274 -42.47 -24.13 -11.09
CA ALA A 274 -41.72 -24.35 -12.31
C ALA A 274 -41.22 -25.81 -12.43
N LYS A 275 -40.97 -26.25 -13.67
CA LYS A 275 -40.45 -27.59 -13.95
C LYS A 275 -39.08 -27.78 -13.33
N LEU A 276 -38.89 -28.88 -12.59
CA LEU A 276 -37.61 -29.24 -12.01
C LEU A 276 -36.53 -29.42 -13.09
N PRO A 277 -35.43 -28.64 -13.06
CA PRO A 277 -34.32 -28.83 -13.99
C PRO A 277 -33.61 -30.16 -13.77
N ARG A 278 -32.96 -30.68 -14.82
CA ARG A 278 -32.11 -31.88 -14.69
C ARG A 278 -30.94 -31.59 -13.74
N MET A 279 -30.53 -32.58 -12.96
CA MET A 279 -29.42 -32.46 -12.01
C MET A 279 -28.12 -31.97 -12.67
N ASP A 280 -27.83 -32.38 -13.90
CA ASP A 280 -26.65 -31.92 -14.63
C ASP A 280 -26.71 -30.44 -15.00
N ALA A 281 -27.91 -29.90 -15.28
CA ALA A 281 -28.11 -28.47 -15.51
C ALA A 281 -27.86 -27.68 -14.23
N LEU A 282 -28.35 -28.14 -13.07
CA LEU A 282 -28.08 -27.50 -11.77
C LEU A 282 -26.59 -27.52 -11.40
N LYS A 283 -25.90 -28.65 -11.67
CA LYS A 283 -24.45 -28.75 -11.48
C LYS A 283 -23.69 -27.78 -12.38
N LYS A 284 -24.11 -27.64 -13.64
CA LYS A 284 -23.52 -26.68 -14.60
C LYS A 284 -23.74 -25.24 -14.14
N GLU A 285 -24.97 -24.87 -13.80
CA GLU A 285 -25.31 -23.53 -13.29
C GLU A 285 -24.51 -23.18 -12.03
N ARG A 286 -24.40 -24.11 -11.07
CA ARG A 286 -23.59 -23.89 -9.86
C ARG A 286 -22.12 -23.61 -10.17
N ARG A 287 -21.53 -24.30 -11.17
CA ARG A 287 -20.15 -24.06 -11.60
C ARG A 287 -19.99 -22.69 -12.25
N GLU A 288 -20.91 -22.33 -13.14
CA GLU A 288 -20.91 -21.02 -13.81
C GLU A 288 -21.08 -19.87 -12.82
N LEU A 289 -21.98 -20.01 -11.84
CA LEU A 289 -22.17 -19.04 -10.76
C LEU A 289 -20.94 -18.92 -9.86
N ALA A 290 -20.25 -20.02 -9.57
CA ALA A 290 -19.02 -19.98 -8.78
C ALA A 290 -17.89 -19.24 -9.51
N GLU A 291 -17.71 -19.47 -10.81
CA GLU A 291 -16.72 -18.74 -11.62
C GLU A 291 -17.10 -17.26 -11.77
N ARG A 292 -18.39 -16.95 -11.97
CA ARG A 292 -18.88 -15.57 -12.00
C ARG A 292 -18.63 -14.86 -10.66
N LYS A 293 -18.92 -15.53 -9.54
CA LYS A 293 -18.63 -15.02 -8.19
C LYS A 293 -17.16 -14.69 -8.03
N LYS A 294 -16.25 -15.59 -8.45
CA LYS A 294 -14.81 -15.38 -8.36
C LYS A 294 -14.35 -14.13 -9.12
N LYS A 295 -14.85 -13.94 -10.36
CA LYS A 295 -14.53 -12.76 -11.19
C LYS A 295 -15.11 -11.47 -10.60
N LEU A 296 -16.38 -11.49 -10.21
CA LEU A 296 -17.05 -10.34 -9.60
C LEU A 296 -16.39 -9.95 -8.27
N TYR A 297 -15.95 -10.91 -7.48
CA TYR A 297 -15.27 -10.61 -6.21
C TYR A 297 -13.95 -9.86 -6.44
N ALA A 298 -13.17 -10.23 -7.46
CA ALA A 298 -11.95 -9.49 -7.80
C ALA A 298 -12.25 -8.05 -8.23
N GLN A 299 -13.28 -7.85 -9.06
CA GLN A 299 -13.73 -6.51 -9.49
C GLN A 299 -14.25 -5.69 -8.32
N TYR A 300 -15.09 -6.27 -7.47
CA TYR A 300 -15.59 -5.64 -6.25
C TYR A 300 -14.45 -5.23 -5.32
N ARG A 301 -13.42 -6.08 -5.14
CA ARG A 301 -12.25 -5.76 -4.31
C ARG A 301 -11.46 -4.57 -4.85
N ALA A 302 -11.31 -4.46 -6.17
CA ALA A 302 -10.68 -3.31 -6.82
C ALA A 302 -11.52 -2.04 -6.66
N ALA A 303 -12.81 -2.10 -7.02
CA ALA A 303 -13.74 -0.96 -6.88
C ALA A 303 -13.86 -0.48 -5.43
N GLN A 304 -13.84 -1.39 -4.46
CA GLN A 304 -13.86 -1.06 -3.04
C GLN A 304 -12.55 -0.39 -2.58
N GLN A 305 -11.41 -0.77 -3.15
CA GLN A 305 -10.16 -0.05 -2.88
C GLN A 305 -10.19 1.36 -3.46
N GLU A 306 -10.64 1.52 -4.71
CA GLU A 306 -10.81 2.83 -5.36
C GLU A 306 -11.77 3.73 -4.58
N MET A 307 -12.92 3.20 -4.17
CA MET A 307 -13.91 3.90 -3.37
C MET A 307 -13.31 4.42 -2.06
N ARG A 308 -12.55 3.58 -1.33
CA ARG A 308 -11.90 3.99 -0.06
C ARG A 308 -10.91 5.12 -0.27
N GLU A 309 -10.12 5.04 -1.33
CA GLU A 309 -9.12 6.06 -1.64
C GLU A 309 -9.78 7.37 -2.07
N ALA A 310 -10.77 7.33 -2.97
CA ALA A 310 -11.52 8.50 -3.41
C ALA A 310 -12.25 9.19 -2.25
N VAL A 311 -12.95 8.42 -1.42
CA VAL A 311 -13.63 8.95 -0.23
C VAL A 311 -12.64 9.55 0.78
N ALA A 312 -11.49 8.91 1.01
CA ALA A 312 -10.47 9.45 1.91
C ALA A 312 -9.83 10.74 1.37
N VAL A 313 -9.54 10.81 0.06
CA VAL A 313 -9.04 12.03 -0.60
C VAL A 313 -10.07 13.13 -0.46
N LYS A 314 -11.33 12.87 -0.83
CA LYS A 314 -12.40 13.87 -0.74
C LYS A 314 -12.57 14.36 0.69
N ALA A 315 -12.62 13.48 1.68
CA ALA A 315 -12.78 13.88 3.08
C ALA A 315 -11.59 14.73 3.58
N ASN A 316 -10.36 14.41 3.15
CA ASN A 316 -9.19 15.20 3.48
C ASN A 316 -9.22 16.60 2.83
N VAL A 317 -9.71 16.69 1.58
CA VAL A 317 -9.91 17.97 0.88
C VAL A 317 -11.04 18.77 1.53
N ASP A 318 -12.15 18.13 1.90
CA ASP A 318 -13.26 18.75 2.63
C ASP A 318 -12.75 19.37 3.94
N HIS A 319 -11.89 18.67 4.68
CA HIS A 319 -11.26 19.21 5.89
C HIS A 319 -10.32 20.38 5.58
N LEU A 320 -9.62 20.39 4.45
CA LEU A 320 -8.75 21.52 4.06
C LEU A 320 -9.53 22.78 3.73
N LEU A 321 -10.70 22.59 3.11
CA LEU A 321 -11.60 23.68 2.74
C LEU A 321 -12.52 24.12 3.89
N GLY A 322 -12.42 23.48 5.07
CA GLY A 322 -13.30 23.76 6.21
C GLY A 322 -14.75 23.31 6.00
N LEU A 323 -15.01 22.45 5.00
CA LEU A 323 -16.35 21.93 4.66
C LEU A 323 -16.81 20.80 5.59
N SER A 324 -15.88 20.20 6.36
CA SER A 324 -16.19 19.16 7.36
C SER A 324 -16.97 19.70 8.56
N ASP A 325 -16.67 20.93 8.97
CA ASP A 325 -17.13 21.51 10.25
C ASP A 325 -18.63 21.87 10.20
N GLY A 326 -19.19 22.01 9.00
CA GLY A 326 -20.63 22.25 8.78
C GLY A 326 -21.53 21.01 8.92
N ARG A 327 -20.97 19.79 8.90
CA ARG A 327 -21.77 18.55 9.08
C ARG A 327 -21.99 18.19 10.55
N GLU A 328 -21.06 18.55 11.44
CA GLU A 328 -21.18 18.24 12.87
C GLU A 328 -22.17 19.17 13.59
N ASN A 329 -22.23 20.45 13.21
CA ASN A 329 -23.18 21.40 13.78
C ASN A 329 -24.65 20.97 13.55
N LYS A 330 -24.97 20.32 12.43
CA LYS A 330 -26.33 19.80 12.16
C LYS A 330 -26.68 18.51 12.93
N ALA A 331 -25.69 17.81 13.46
CA ALA A 331 -25.91 16.59 14.26
C ALA A 331 -25.96 16.86 15.77
N GLN A 332 -25.38 17.98 16.23
CA GLN A 332 -25.47 18.43 17.63
C GLN A 332 -26.74 19.26 17.92
N GLU A 333 -27.45 19.73 16.90
CA GLU A 333 -28.71 20.48 17.03
C GLU A 333 -29.99 19.60 16.98
N ARG A 334 -29.87 18.27 17.08
CA ARG A 334 -31.00 17.33 17.16
C ARG A 334 -31.00 16.54 18.45
#